data_AF-A0A238JYS2-F1
#
_entry.id   AF-A0A238JYS2-F1
#
_cell.length_a   1.000
_cell.length_b   1.000
_cell.length_c   1.000
_cell.angle_alpha   90.00
_cell.angle_beta   90.00
_cell.angle_gamma   90.00
#
_symmetry.space_group_name_H-M   'P 1'
#
loop_
_entity.id
_entity.type
_entity.pdbx_description
1 polymer ?
#
loop_
_entity_poly.entity_id
_entity_poly.type
_entity_poly.pdbx_seq_one_letter_code
_entity_poly.pdbx_strand_id
1 'polypeptide(L)'
;MSAKNKGGRPRKYTAEQVEDAIDWVEAQGDVADGASVKEVMHEELGVSPGIDVTILNAEVQRICRVRAEEKSRLLVAKLPAPAKDAAVGVGNEVARAVTTVLAEQFDQLSMESRKREAELEADLRVFRRRIQDLEAQIAEHEASHAAQEEKNHDLTKQSAAKDVVIADLNAQIAQFGNHTDLEGRFVEIVRDFISGNIQEARHDELKSAT
;
A
#
# COMPACT_ATOMS: atom_id res chain seq x y z
N MET A 1 32.52 -34.81 -37.94
CA MET A 1 32.90 -35.20 -36.56
C MET A 1 31.68 -35.82 -35.91
N SER A 2 31.72 -37.13 -35.63
CA SER A 2 30.56 -37.89 -35.17
C SER A 2 30.41 -37.76 -33.65
N ALA A 3 29.33 -37.12 -33.20
CA ALA A 3 29.01 -36.97 -31.78
C ALA A 3 28.59 -38.33 -31.19
N LYS A 4 29.42 -38.87 -30.29
CA LYS A 4 29.13 -40.09 -29.52
C LYS A 4 27.94 -39.82 -28.59
N ASN A 5 26.79 -40.41 -28.89
CA ASN A 5 25.64 -40.41 -27.97
C ASN A 5 25.86 -41.40 -26.83
N LYS A 6 25.71 -40.89 -25.60
CA LYS A 6 25.77 -41.64 -24.33
C LYS A 6 24.49 -42.45 -24.13
N GLY A 7 24.61 -43.76 -23.93
CA GLY A 7 23.68 -44.56 -23.11
C GLY A 7 22.35 -45.05 -23.70
N GLY A 8 22.10 -44.93 -25.00
CA GLY A 8 20.88 -45.46 -25.64
C GLY A 8 21.19 -46.59 -26.63
N ARG A 9 20.28 -47.57 -26.76
CA ARG A 9 20.34 -48.62 -27.80
C ARG A 9 20.61 -47.95 -29.16
N PRO A 10 21.58 -48.43 -29.98
CA PRO A 10 21.93 -47.79 -31.23
C PRO A 10 20.69 -47.55 -32.09
N ARG A 11 20.57 -46.36 -32.68
CA ARG A 11 19.50 -46.06 -33.64
C ARG A 11 19.61 -47.07 -34.78
N LYS A 12 18.49 -47.68 -35.14
CA LYS A 12 18.42 -48.71 -36.20
C LYS A 12 18.49 -48.13 -37.62
N TYR A 13 18.61 -46.81 -37.72
CA TYR A 13 18.65 -46.05 -38.96
C TYR A 13 19.75 -44.99 -38.89
N THR A 14 20.27 -44.62 -40.06
CA THR A 14 21.22 -43.51 -40.27
C THR A 14 20.48 -42.24 -40.67
N ALA A 15 21.12 -41.08 -40.54
CA ALA A 15 20.55 -39.81 -40.98
C ALA A 15 20.34 -39.77 -42.51
N GLU A 16 21.26 -40.37 -43.27
CA GLU A 16 21.18 -40.50 -44.73
C GLU A 16 19.96 -41.32 -45.15
N GLN A 17 19.66 -42.42 -44.46
CA GLN A 17 18.44 -43.21 -44.74
C GLN A 17 17.13 -42.46 -44.43
N VAL A 18 17.15 -41.51 -43.48
CA VAL A 18 15.99 -40.66 -43.21
C VAL A 18 15.85 -39.60 -44.31
N GLU A 19 16.97 -39.04 -44.79
CA GLU A 19 16.98 -38.09 -45.91
C GLU A 19 16.50 -38.74 -47.22
N ASP A 20 16.99 -39.94 -47.54
CA ASP A 20 16.57 -40.70 -48.72
C ASP A 20 15.08 -41.04 -48.65
N ALA A 21 14.58 -41.47 -47.49
CA ALA A 21 13.16 -41.75 -47.31
C ALA A 21 12.28 -40.49 -47.41
N ILE A 22 12.77 -39.34 -46.92
CA ILE A 22 12.09 -38.04 -47.14
C ILE A 22 12.03 -37.71 -48.64
N ASP A 23 13.12 -37.91 -49.39
CA ASP A 23 13.16 -37.65 -50.83
C ASP A 23 12.15 -38.54 -51.59
N TRP A 24 12.01 -39.79 -51.18
CA TRP A 24 11.01 -40.72 -51.74
C TRP A 24 9.57 -40.29 -51.45
N VAL A 25 9.27 -39.89 -50.21
CA VAL A 25 7.93 -39.38 -49.83
C VAL A 25 7.61 -38.08 -50.58
N GLU A 26 8.57 -37.15 -50.66
CA GLU A 26 8.39 -35.89 -51.40
C GLU A 26 8.24 -36.11 -52.91
N ALA A 27 8.92 -37.10 -53.50
CA ALA A 27 8.80 -37.46 -54.91
C ALA A 27 7.41 -38.04 -55.26
N GLN A 28 6.74 -38.66 -54.29
CA GLN A 28 5.36 -39.13 -54.42
C GLN A 28 4.33 -38.00 -54.23
N GLY A 29 4.77 -36.81 -53.79
CA GLY A 29 3.92 -35.65 -53.56
C GLY A 29 3.28 -35.62 -52.16
N ASP A 30 3.69 -36.51 -51.28
CA ASP A 30 3.17 -36.61 -49.92
C ASP A 30 3.99 -35.76 -48.93
N VAL A 31 3.38 -35.48 -47.77
CA VAL A 31 4.06 -34.75 -46.68
C VAL A 31 4.94 -35.73 -45.91
N ALA A 32 6.24 -35.44 -45.88
CA ALA A 32 7.20 -36.19 -45.09
C ALA A 32 6.93 -36.00 -43.58
N ASP A 33 6.30 -37.00 -42.98
CA ASP A 33 6.07 -37.11 -41.54
C ASP A 33 6.67 -38.41 -40.99
N GLY A 34 6.74 -38.57 -39.68
CA GLY A 34 7.37 -39.74 -39.08
C GLY A 34 6.68 -41.07 -39.39
N ALA A 35 5.44 -41.07 -39.87
CA ALA A 35 4.72 -42.30 -40.25
C ALA A 35 4.98 -42.67 -41.71
N SER A 36 4.86 -41.71 -42.64
CA SER A 36 5.15 -41.90 -44.06
C SER A 36 6.62 -42.23 -44.30
N VAL A 37 7.53 -41.53 -43.61
CA VAL A 37 8.96 -41.83 -43.67
C VAL A 37 9.27 -43.20 -43.07
N LYS A 38 8.57 -43.62 -42.01
CA LYS A 38 8.76 -44.97 -41.43
C LYS A 38 8.34 -46.08 -42.38
N GLU A 39 7.23 -45.89 -43.09
CA GLU A 39 6.69 -46.83 -44.08
C GLU A 39 7.68 -47.00 -45.23
N VAL A 40 8.14 -45.90 -45.82
CA VAL A 40 9.16 -45.92 -46.89
C VAL A 40 10.49 -46.49 -46.41
N MET A 41 10.94 -46.17 -45.19
CA MET A 41 12.16 -46.75 -44.63
C MET A 41 12.05 -48.27 -44.43
N HIS A 42 10.86 -48.79 -44.15
CA HIS A 42 10.64 -50.22 -43.99
C HIS A 42 10.55 -50.95 -45.33
N GLU A 43 9.77 -50.41 -46.26
CA GLU A 43 9.44 -51.05 -47.54
C GLU A 43 10.57 -50.93 -48.57
N GLU A 44 11.18 -49.75 -48.69
CA GLU A 44 12.16 -49.45 -49.75
C GLU A 44 13.61 -49.53 -49.25
N LEU A 45 13.87 -49.21 -47.98
CA LEU A 45 15.22 -49.17 -47.40
C LEU A 45 15.55 -50.36 -46.48
N GLY A 46 14.62 -51.29 -46.30
CA GLY A 46 14.82 -52.53 -45.52
C GLY A 46 15.10 -52.31 -44.04
N VAL A 47 14.74 -51.15 -43.48
CA VAL A 47 14.97 -50.82 -42.07
C VAL A 47 13.95 -51.54 -41.19
N SER A 48 14.40 -52.03 -40.03
CA SER A 48 13.54 -52.76 -39.08
C SER A 48 12.31 -51.95 -38.66
N PRO A 49 11.08 -52.51 -38.67
CA PRO A 49 9.83 -51.79 -38.42
C PRO A 49 9.66 -51.31 -36.97
N GLY A 50 10.53 -51.76 -36.06
CA GLY A 50 10.52 -51.38 -34.65
C GLY A 50 11.13 -50.00 -34.34
N ILE A 51 11.02 -49.04 -35.26
CA ILE A 51 11.42 -47.64 -35.03
C ILE A 51 10.32 -46.92 -34.26
N ASP A 52 10.72 -46.15 -33.25
CA ASP A 52 9.84 -45.22 -32.55
C ASP A 52 9.47 -44.06 -33.49
N VAL A 53 8.18 -43.97 -33.83
CA VAL A 53 7.62 -42.97 -34.74
C VAL A 53 7.81 -41.56 -34.19
N THR A 54 7.75 -41.37 -32.86
CA THR A 54 7.88 -40.04 -32.24
C THR A 54 9.31 -39.54 -32.36
N ILE A 55 10.30 -40.40 -32.12
CA ILE A 55 11.72 -40.06 -32.27
C ILE A 55 12.07 -39.82 -33.74
N LEU A 56 11.54 -40.64 -34.65
CA LEU A 56 11.75 -40.46 -36.09
C LEU A 56 11.09 -39.17 -36.59
N ASN A 57 9.87 -38.86 -36.16
CA ASN A 57 9.17 -37.64 -36.55
C ASN A 57 9.92 -36.37 -36.13
N ALA A 58 10.52 -36.34 -34.94
CA ALA A 58 11.35 -35.22 -34.50
C ALA A 58 12.60 -35.04 -35.38
N GLU A 59 13.20 -36.14 -35.83
CA GLU A 59 14.35 -36.11 -36.76
C GLU A 59 13.93 -35.65 -38.17
N VAL A 60 12.79 -36.16 -38.68
CA VAL A 60 12.20 -35.74 -39.95
C VAL A 60 11.88 -34.25 -39.94
N GLN A 61 11.20 -33.75 -38.90
CA GLN A 61 10.90 -32.32 -38.75
C GLN A 61 12.16 -31.46 -38.70
N ARG A 62 13.22 -31.92 -38.02
CA ARG A 62 14.50 -31.22 -37.98
C ARG A 62 15.12 -31.11 -39.37
N ILE A 63 15.15 -32.21 -40.13
CA ILE A 63 15.72 -32.26 -41.49
C ILE A 63 14.88 -31.38 -42.44
N CYS A 64 13.55 -31.53 -42.42
CA CYS A 64 12.64 -30.72 -43.24
C CYS A 64 12.77 -29.22 -42.94
N ARG A 65 12.94 -28.82 -41.67
CA ARG A 65 13.18 -27.41 -41.31
C ARG A 65 14.48 -26.89 -41.92
N VAL A 66 15.59 -27.63 -41.79
CA VAL A 66 16.88 -27.25 -42.36
C VAL A 66 16.80 -27.16 -43.89
N ARG A 67 16.14 -28.11 -44.55
CA ARG A 67 15.91 -28.08 -46.01
C ARG A 67 15.05 -26.89 -46.43
N ALA A 68 14.01 -26.57 -45.67
CA ALA A 68 13.15 -25.41 -45.95
C ALA A 68 13.91 -24.09 -45.80
N GLU A 69 14.75 -23.95 -44.76
CA GLU A 69 15.64 -22.80 -44.56
C GLU A 69 16.65 -22.66 -45.71
N GLU A 70 17.28 -23.77 -46.14
CA GLU A 70 18.23 -23.78 -47.25
C GLU A 70 17.54 -23.42 -48.58
N LYS A 71 16.37 -24.00 -48.84
CA LYS A 71 15.54 -23.66 -50.02
C LYS A 71 15.15 -22.18 -50.01
N SER A 72 14.73 -21.66 -48.86
CA SER A 72 14.44 -20.23 -48.68
C SER A 72 15.67 -19.38 -48.97
N ARG A 73 16.84 -19.74 -48.41
CA ARG A 73 18.11 -19.05 -48.67
C ARG A 73 18.48 -19.04 -50.14
N LEU A 74 18.33 -20.17 -50.84
CA LEU A 74 18.60 -20.27 -52.27
C LEU A 74 17.62 -19.43 -53.10
N LEU A 75 16.33 -19.42 -52.73
CA LEU A 75 15.34 -18.56 -53.39
C LEU A 75 15.66 -17.08 -53.20
N VAL A 76 16.04 -16.68 -51.98
CA VAL A 76 16.50 -15.32 -51.69
C VAL A 76 17.78 -15.00 -52.47
N ALA A 77 18.73 -15.93 -52.58
CA ALA A 77 19.95 -15.73 -53.36
C ALA A 77 19.64 -15.49 -54.84
N LYS A 78 18.65 -16.21 -55.40
CA LYS A 78 18.19 -16.09 -56.79
C LYS A 78 17.37 -14.83 -57.08
N LEU A 79 16.92 -14.09 -56.07
CA LEU A 79 16.23 -12.82 -56.29
C LEU A 79 17.15 -11.83 -57.03
N PRO A 80 16.64 -11.12 -58.03
CA PRO A 80 17.38 -10.07 -58.73
C PRO A 80 17.66 -8.90 -57.78
N ALA A 81 18.78 -8.19 -58.00
CA ALA A 81 19.21 -7.09 -57.14
C ALA A 81 18.11 -6.03 -56.88
N PRO A 82 17.33 -5.58 -57.88
CA PRO A 82 16.25 -4.61 -57.66
C PRO A 82 15.19 -5.07 -56.64
N ALA A 83 14.89 -6.37 -56.59
CA ALA A 83 13.92 -6.91 -55.64
C ALA A 83 14.48 -6.96 -54.21
N LYS A 84 15.78 -7.25 -54.07
CA LYS A 84 16.48 -7.20 -52.77
C LYS A 84 16.57 -5.78 -52.26
N ASP A 85 16.91 -4.83 -53.12
CA ASP A 85 17.00 -3.41 -52.79
C ASP A 85 15.63 -2.84 -52.39
N ALA A 86 14.56 -3.22 -53.09
CA ALA A 86 13.20 -2.86 -52.72
C ALA A 86 12.80 -3.39 -51.34
N ALA A 87 13.14 -4.65 -51.02
CA ALA A 87 12.87 -5.23 -49.69
C ALA A 87 13.62 -4.50 -48.58
N VAL A 88 14.89 -4.12 -48.81
CA VAL A 88 15.67 -3.29 -47.88
C VAL A 88 15.04 -1.90 -47.73
N GLY A 89 14.57 -1.29 -48.83
CA GLY A 89 13.85 -0.02 -48.82
C GLY A 89 12.61 -0.04 -47.92
N VAL A 90 11.73 -1.04 -48.13
CA VAL A 90 10.55 -1.24 -47.28
C VAL A 90 10.95 -1.47 -45.82
N GLY A 91 11.98 -2.28 -45.57
CA GLY A 91 12.48 -2.52 -44.21
C GLY A 91 12.93 -1.23 -43.53
N ASN A 92 13.65 -0.37 -44.24
CA ASN A 92 14.11 0.92 -43.73
C ASN A 92 12.95 1.90 -43.49
N GLU A 93 11.94 1.93 -44.36
CA GLU A 93 10.74 2.76 -44.19
C GLU A 93 9.93 2.33 -42.97
N VAL A 94 9.72 1.02 -42.80
CA VAL A 94 9.03 0.47 -41.62
C VAL A 94 9.82 0.76 -40.35
N ALA A 95 11.14 0.53 -40.36
CA ALA A 95 12.00 0.81 -39.21
C ALA A 95 11.96 2.30 -38.83
N ARG A 96 11.99 3.19 -39.82
CA ARG A 96 11.86 4.64 -39.61
C ARG A 96 10.48 4.99 -39.03
N ALA A 97 9.40 4.46 -39.60
CA ALA A 97 8.04 4.72 -39.12
C ALA A 97 7.87 4.27 -37.67
N VAL A 98 8.31 3.07 -37.33
CA VAL A 98 8.27 2.54 -35.97
C VAL A 98 9.11 3.41 -35.02
N THR A 99 10.31 3.81 -35.43
CA THR A 99 11.18 4.66 -34.61
C THR A 99 10.56 6.03 -34.34
N THR A 100 9.93 6.65 -35.35
CA THR A 100 9.22 7.93 -35.18
C THR A 100 8.08 7.81 -34.17
N VAL A 101 7.23 6.78 -34.31
CA VAL A 101 6.12 6.56 -33.37
C VAL A 101 6.62 6.35 -31.95
N LEU A 102 7.68 5.54 -31.77
CA LEU A 102 8.27 5.33 -30.45
C LEU A 102 8.87 6.61 -29.86
N ALA A 103 9.50 7.44 -30.70
CA ALA A 103 10.04 8.72 -30.25
C ALA A 103 8.93 9.68 -29.80
N GLU A 104 7.82 9.77 -30.55
CA GLU A 104 6.65 10.57 -30.18
C GLU A 104 6.01 10.10 -28.88
N GLN A 105 5.83 8.78 -28.72
CA GLN A 105 5.28 8.20 -27.49
C GLN A 105 6.20 8.46 -26.28
N PHE A 106 7.52 8.35 -26.48
CA PHE A 106 8.50 8.64 -25.44
C PHE A 106 8.50 10.11 -25.04
N ASP A 107 8.38 11.03 -26.00
CA ASP A 107 8.30 12.47 -25.72
C ASP A 107 7.03 12.84 -24.96
N GLN A 108 5.88 12.28 -25.37
CA GLN A 108 4.61 12.44 -24.65
C GLN A 108 4.70 11.96 -23.21
N LEU A 109 5.20 10.74 -23.00
CA LEU A 109 5.36 10.18 -21.65
C LEU A 109 6.34 11.00 -20.80
N SER A 110 7.42 11.50 -21.41
CA SER A 110 8.40 12.35 -20.73
C SER A 110 7.79 13.69 -20.30
N MET A 111 6.97 14.31 -21.15
CA MET A 111 6.25 15.54 -20.82
C MET A 111 5.24 15.31 -19.68
N GLU A 112 4.46 14.23 -19.74
CA GLU A 112 3.50 13.88 -18.69
C GLU A 112 4.19 13.60 -17.35
N SER A 113 5.31 12.88 -17.36
CA SER A 113 6.11 12.62 -16.16
C SER A 113 6.58 13.92 -15.52
N ARG A 114 7.17 14.83 -16.32
CA ARG A 114 7.64 16.14 -15.83
C ARG A 114 6.50 16.99 -15.28
N LYS A 115 5.34 16.97 -15.93
CA LYS A 115 4.15 17.69 -15.46
C LYS A 115 3.72 17.15 -14.10
N ARG A 116 3.63 15.83 -13.95
CA ARG A 116 3.23 15.18 -12.69
C ARG A 116 4.23 15.42 -11.57
N GLU A 117 5.54 15.41 -11.88
CA GLU A 117 6.58 15.77 -10.92
C GLU A 117 6.44 17.22 -10.44
N ALA A 118 6.19 18.16 -11.36
CA ALA A 118 5.99 19.57 -11.02
C ALA A 118 4.73 19.79 -10.17
N GLU A 119 3.63 19.07 -10.46
CA GLU A 119 2.40 19.10 -9.64
C GLU A 119 2.66 18.58 -8.22
N LEU A 120 3.32 17.42 -8.09
CA LEU A 120 3.67 16.85 -6.79
C LEU A 120 4.61 17.75 -5.99
N GLU A 121 5.58 18.39 -6.64
CA GLU A 121 6.47 19.33 -5.97
C GLU A 121 5.72 20.57 -5.47
N ALA A 122 4.76 21.09 -6.26
CA ALA A 122 3.90 22.18 -5.84
C ALA A 122 3.05 21.80 -4.62
N ASP A 123 2.42 20.62 -4.65
CA ASP A 123 1.62 20.11 -3.54
C ASP A 123 2.46 19.94 -2.26
N LEU A 124 3.68 19.38 -2.38
CA LEU A 124 4.60 19.25 -1.24
C LEU A 124 4.94 20.62 -0.62
N ARG A 125 5.11 21.66 -1.43
CA ARG A 125 5.35 23.02 -0.90
C ARG A 125 4.13 23.55 -0.14
N VAL A 126 2.92 23.31 -0.67
CA VAL A 126 1.66 23.68 0.01
C VAL A 126 1.53 22.95 1.35
N PHE A 127 1.74 21.63 1.36
CA PHE A 127 1.64 20.84 2.59
C PHE A 127 2.69 21.25 3.62
N ARG A 128 3.94 21.49 3.22
CA ARG A 128 4.98 21.99 4.14
C ARG A 128 4.59 23.31 4.79
N ARG A 129 4.05 24.26 4.02
CA ARG A 129 3.56 25.52 4.57
C ARG A 129 2.41 25.29 5.53
N ARG A 130 1.44 24.44 5.17
CA ARG A 130 0.31 24.13 6.04
C ARG A 130 0.73 23.48 7.37
N ILE A 131 1.74 22.60 7.35
CA ILE A 131 2.30 22.01 8.56
C ILE A 131 2.92 23.10 9.43
N GLN A 132 3.75 23.99 8.86
CA GLN A 132 4.34 25.09 9.61
C GLN A 132 3.28 26.03 10.23
N ASP A 133 2.22 26.34 9.48
CA ASP A 133 1.12 27.16 9.99
C ASP A 133 0.39 26.47 11.17
N LEU A 134 0.18 25.15 11.07
CA LEU A 134 -0.46 24.37 12.15
C LEU A 134 0.45 24.24 13.37
N GLU A 135 1.75 24.04 13.19
CA GLU A 135 2.73 24.01 14.28
C GLU A 135 2.75 25.35 15.03
N ALA A 136 2.70 26.48 14.31
CA ALA A 136 2.61 27.80 14.92
C ALA A 136 1.30 27.98 15.72
N GLN A 137 0.16 27.54 15.17
CA GLN A 137 -1.13 27.58 15.88
C GLN A 137 -1.12 26.71 17.14
N ILE A 138 -0.52 25.53 17.08
CA ILE A 138 -0.39 24.64 18.25
C ILE A 138 0.44 25.32 19.33
N ALA A 139 1.60 25.88 18.97
CA ALA A 139 2.45 26.58 19.92
C ALA A 139 1.75 27.78 20.58
N GLU A 140 0.96 28.54 19.81
CA GLU A 140 0.13 29.64 20.34
C GLU A 140 -0.95 29.12 21.30
N HIS A 141 -1.64 28.05 20.93
CA HIS A 141 -2.66 27.42 21.78
C HIS A 141 -2.07 26.86 23.08
N GLU A 142 -0.92 26.22 23.03
CA GLU A 142 -0.22 25.70 24.21
C GLU A 142 0.19 26.83 25.16
N ALA A 143 0.72 27.93 24.64
CA ALA A 143 1.08 29.11 25.44
C ALA A 143 -0.16 29.74 26.10
N SER A 144 -1.26 29.85 25.35
CA SER A 144 -2.54 30.36 25.87
C SER A 144 -3.13 29.45 26.96
N HIS A 145 -3.06 28.13 26.76
CA HIS A 145 -3.51 27.16 27.74
C HIS A 145 -2.72 27.25 29.04
N ALA A 146 -1.38 27.30 28.96
CA ALA A 146 -0.52 27.45 30.13
C ALA A 146 -0.83 28.73 30.92
N ALA A 147 -1.02 29.86 30.23
CA ALA A 147 -1.41 31.13 30.87
C ALA A 147 -2.79 31.03 31.55
N GLN A 148 -3.73 30.32 30.94
CA GLN A 148 -5.06 30.12 31.51
C GLN A 148 -5.04 29.18 32.72
N GLU A 149 -4.21 28.14 32.71
CA GLU A 149 -3.99 27.24 33.86
C GLU A 149 -3.39 28.01 35.05
N GLU A 150 -2.40 28.87 34.81
CA GLU A 150 -1.82 29.73 35.86
C GLU A 150 -2.89 30.66 36.46
N LYS A 151 -3.67 31.33 35.61
CA LYS A 151 -4.77 32.20 36.06
C LYS A 151 -5.82 31.43 36.88
N ASN A 152 -6.18 30.22 36.45
CA ASN A 152 -7.12 29.37 37.18
C ASN A 152 -6.56 28.99 38.55
N HIS A 153 -5.28 28.60 38.62
CA HIS A 153 -4.62 28.26 39.88
C HIS A 153 -4.62 29.43 40.87
N ASP A 154 -4.31 30.63 40.39
CA ASP A 154 -4.32 31.84 41.22
C ASP A 154 -5.72 32.22 41.71
N LEU A 155 -6.73 32.08 40.85
CA LEU A 155 -8.13 32.28 41.24
C LEU A 155 -8.58 31.24 42.29
N THR A 156 -8.17 29.99 42.14
CA THR A 156 -8.44 28.94 43.14
C THR A 156 -7.80 29.27 44.48
N LYS A 157 -6.53 29.71 44.50
CA LYS A 157 -5.87 30.19 45.74
C LYS A 157 -6.62 31.37 46.36
N GLN A 158 -7.02 32.34 45.53
CA GLN A 158 -7.75 33.52 46.02
C GLN A 158 -9.11 33.13 46.60
N SER A 159 -9.83 32.20 45.97
CA SER A 159 -11.10 31.67 46.48
C SER A 159 -10.89 31.00 47.84
N ALA A 160 -9.92 30.09 47.95
CA ALA A 160 -9.62 29.41 49.20
C ALA A 160 -9.26 30.40 50.33
N ALA A 161 -8.50 31.45 50.03
CA ALA A 161 -8.20 32.50 51.00
C ALA A 161 -9.45 33.26 51.44
N LYS A 162 -10.36 33.57 50.52
CA LYS A 162 -11.65 34.22 50.85
C LYS A 162 -12.55 33.31 51.67
N ASP A 163 -12.58 32.01 51.38
CA ASP A 163 -13.38 31.03 52.14
C ASP A 163 -12.93 30.96 53.61
N VAL A 164 -11.62 31.04 53.87
CA VAL A 164 -11.07 31.12 55.23
C VAL A 164 -11.57 32.38 55.95
N VAL A 165 -11.54 33.54 55.28
CA VAL A 165 -12.04 34.81 55.85
C VAL A 165 -13.54 34.74 56.12
N ILE A 166 -14.32 34.16 55.21
CA ILE A 166 -15.77 33.98 55.40
C ILE A 166 -16.05 33.07 56.60
N ALA A 167 -15.30 31.98 56.74
CA ALA A 167 -15.44 31.09 57.89
C ALA A 167 -15.15 31.80 59.22
N ASP A 168 -14.09 32.61 59.27
CA ASP A 168 -13.74 33.42 60.45
C ASP A 168 -14.83 34.46 60.78
N LEU A 169 -15.29 35.22 59.78
CA LEU A 169 -16.38 36.18 59.95
C LEU A 169 -17.68 35.50 60.41
N ASN A 170 -18.03 34.34 59.87
CA ASN A 170 -19.20 33.58 60.31
C ASN A 170 -19.05 33.12 61.78
N ALA A 171 -17.84 32.71 62.20
CA ALA A 171 -17.58 32.38 63.59
C ALA A 171 -17.73 33.60 64.51
N GLN A 172 -17.23 34.77 64.10
CA GLN A 172 -17.41 36.03 64.84
C GLN A 172 -18.89 36.42 64.94
N ILE A 173 -19.67 36.32 63.85
CA ILE A 173 -21.11 36.59 63.84
C ILE A 173 -21.83 35.67 64.84
N ALA A 174 -21.49 34.37 64.86
CA ALA A 174 -22.07 33.42 65.81
C ALA A 174 -21.76 33.81 67.27
N GLN A 175 -20.53 34.26 67.55
CA GLN A 175 -20.14 34.76 68.89
C GLN A 175 -20.95 36.00 69.29
N PHE A 176 -21.09 36.99 68.40
CA PHE A 176 -21.90 38.17 68.67
C PHE A 176 -23.39 37.84 68.85
N GLY A 177 -23.92 36.89 68.07
CA GLY A 177 -25.28 36.38 68.24
C GLY A 177 -25.53 35.81 69.63
N ASN A 178 -24.61 34.98 70.13
CA ASN A 178 -24.67 34.43 71.49
C ASN A 178 -24.60 35.52 72.57
N HIS A 179 -23.77 36.56 72.36
CA HIS A 179 -23.68 37.67 73.30
C HIS A 179 -25.00 38.45 73.38
N THR A 180 -25.60 38.73 72.21
CA THR A 180 -26.89 39.43 72.13
C THR A 180 -28.02 38.60 72.76
N ASP A 181 -28.02 37.27 72.59
CA ASP A 181 -28.98 36.38 73.26
C ASP A 181 -28.82 36.43 74.79
N LEU A 182 -27.58 36.44 75.29
CA LEU A 182 -27.31 36.60 76.72
C LEU A 182 -27.79 37.95 77.26
N GLU A 183 -27.56 39.05 76.52
CA GLU A 183 -28.09 40.37 76.87
C GLU A 183 -29.62 40.38 76.89
N GLY A 184 -30.27 39.74 75.90
CA GLY A 184 -31.72 39.56 75.85
C GLY A 184 -32.26 38.84 77.09
N ARG A 185 -31.66 37.69 77.45
CA ARG A 185 -32.00 36.94 78.67
C ARG A 185 -31.78 37.75 79.94
N PHE A 186 -30.70 38.53 80.01
CA PHE A 186 -30.44 39.39 81.15
C PHE A 186 -31.53 40.46 81.30
N VAL A 187 -31.94 41.09 80.20
CA VAL A 187 -33.04 42.06 80.19
C VAL A 187 -34.36 41.40 80.62
N GLU A 188 -34.64 40.19 80.17
CA GLU A 188 -35.82 39.42 80.63
C GLU A 188 -35.77 39.13 82.13
N ILE A 189 -34.64 38.65 82.65
CA ILE A 189 -34.47 38.40 84.10
C ILE A 189 -34.67 39.68 84.91
N VAL A 190 -34.09 40.80 84.47
CA VAL A 190 -34.27 42.11 85.14
C VAL A 190 -35.73 42.56 85.08
N ARG A 191 -36.41 42.34 83.94
CA ARG A 191 -37.84 42.64 83.80
C ARG A 191 -38.68 41.80 84.76
N ASP A 192 -38.42 40.49 84.86
CA ASP A 192 -39.13 39.58 85.77
C ASP A 192 -38.87 39.92 87.24
N PHE A 193 -37.65 40.34 87.58
CA PHE A 193 -37.29 40.81 88.92
C PHE A 193 -38.07 42.10 89.29
N ILE A 194 -38.13 43.07 88.37
CA ILE A 194 -38.84 44.34 88.59
C ILE A 194 -40.36 44.12 88.63
N SER A 195 -40.88 43.17 87.84
CA SER A 195 -42.32 42.90 87.73
C SER A 195 -42.87 42.01 88.85
N GLY A 196 -42.00 41.45 89.71
CA GLY A 196 -42.39 40.69 90.92
C GLY A 196 -42.65 39.20 90.71
N ASN A 197 -42.29 38.62 89.55
CA ASN A 197 -42.62 37.23 89.19
C ASN A 197 -41.63 36.17 89.72
N ILE A 198 -40.58 36.56 90.45
CA ILE A 198 -39.50 35.63 90.85
C ILE A 198 -39.87 34.71 92.04
N GLN A 199 -41.06 34.85 92.62
CA GLN A 199 -41.47 34.00 93.75
C GLN A 199 -42.20 32.70 93.42
N GLU A 200 -42.59 32.41 92.17
CA GLU A 200 -43.34 31.16 91.88
C GLU A 200 -42.47 29.97 91.41
N ALA A 201 -41.30 30.18 90.79
CA ALA A 201 -40.54 29.06 90.21
C ALA A 201 -39.72 28.22 91.20
N ARG A 202 -39.50 28.69 92.45
CA ARG A 202 -38.71 27.93 93.46
C ARG A 202 -39.54 27.04 94.36
N HIS A 203 -40.87 27.04 94.24
CA HIS A 203 -41.75 26.27 95.13
C HIS A 203 -42.23 24.93 94.55
N ASP A 204 -42.09 24.70 93.24
CA ASP A 204 -42.55 23.46 92.58
C ASP A 204 -41.46 22.40 92.35
N GLU A 205 -40.18 22.75 92.17
CA GLU A 205 -39.10 21.74 92.10
C GLU A 205 -38.74 21.11 93.46
N LEU A 206 -39.13 21.74 94.58
CA LEU A 206 -38.91 21.21 95.93
C LEU A 206 -40.04 20.27 96.43
N LYS A 207 -41.11 20.06 95.65
CA LYS A 207 -42.22 19.14 96.00
C LYS A 207 -42.21 17.80 95.27
N SER A 208 -41.31 17.55 94.31
CA SER A 208 -41.23 16.24 93.62
C SER A 208 -40.09 15.33 94.09
N ALA A 209 -39.40 15.67 95.19
CA ALA A 209 -38.35 14.85 95.82
C ALA A 209 -38.72 14.33 97.22
N THR A 210 -40.01 14.32 97.56
CA THR A 210 -40.63 13.66 98.72
C THR A 210 -41.96 13.06 98.31
#